data_AF-A0A970ZGK4-F1
#
_entry.id   AF-A0A970ZGK4-F1
#
_cell.length_a   1.000
_cell.length_b   1.000
_cell.length_c   1.000
_cell.angle_alpha   90.00
_cell.angle_beta   90.00
_cell.angle_gamma   90.00
#
_symmetry.space_group_name_H-M   'P 1'
#
loop_
_entity.id
_entity.type
_entity.pdbx_description
1 polymer ?
#
loop_
_entity_poly.entity_id
_entity_poly.type
_entity_poly.pdbx_seq_one_letter_code
_entity_poly.pdbx_strand_id
1 'polypeptide(L)'
;MEAFKFSLNRVRNYKSQVLDKEKKVLGTLQRKRDEILEKVETLEKYRDDKIAELSFKQQKGATMSELLSFNYLIENARLQIQAALLELYKAEEEVEAQRQVVITVYQEKTGMDKLEEKQVEEYRLLEAKSAENEIMQVISNRMADKSRNSNSISGIA
;
A
#
# COMPACT_ATOMS: atom_id res chain seq x y z
N MET A 1 -10.79 -32.44 16.26
CA MET A 1 -10.98 -30.99 16.50
C MET A 1 -11.58 -30.34 15.26
N GLU A 2 -12.31 -29.24 15.43
CA GLU A 2 -12.73 -28.41 14.29
C GLU A 2 -11.54 -27.63 13.71
N ALA A 3 -11.54 -27.42 12.39
CA ALA A 3 -10.49 -26.66 11.71
C ALA A 3 -10.48 -25.18 12.16
N PHE A 4 -9.27 -24.61 12.32
CA PHE A 4 -9.09 -23.21 12.71
C PHE A 4 -9.80 -22.24 11.76
N LYS A 5 -10.52 -21.27 12.32
CA LYS A 5 -11.17 -20.17 11.59
C LYS A 5 -10.86 -18.86 12.28
N PHE A 6 -10.19 -17.96 11.57
CA PHE A 6 -9.94 -16.61 12.08
C PHE A 6 -11.24 -15.80 12.14
N SER A 7 -11.63 -15.38 13.33
CA SER A 7 -12.91 -14.70 13.59
C SER A 7 -13.05 -13.36 12.85
N LEU A 8 -11.93 -12.69 12.55
CA LEU A 8 -11.90 -11.39 11.88
C LEU A 8 -11.51 -11.47 10.38
N ASN A 9 -11.54 -12.67 9.78
CA ASN A 9 -11.14 -12.88 8.39
C ASN A 9 -11.94 -12.01 7.40
N ARG A 10 -13.25 -11.83 7.65
CA ARG A 10 -14.09 -10.96 6.82
C ARG A 10 -13.61 -9.50 6.83
N VAL A 11 -13.20 -9.00 8.00
CA VAL A 11 -12.70 -7.63 8.16
C VAL A 11 -11.32 -7.49 7.50
N ARG A 12 -10.44 -8.48 7.66
CA ARG A 12 -9.13 -8.55 6.99
C ARG A 12 -9.27 -8.48 5.47
N ASN A 13 -10.16 -9.30 4.89
CA ASN A 13 -10.42 -9.31 3.45
C ASN A 13 -10.99 -7.97 2.96
N TYR A 14 -11.90 -7.38 3.73
CA TYR A 14 -12.40 -6.04 3.43
C TYR A 14 -11.27 -4.99 3.43
N LYS A 15 -10.38 -5.01 4.43
CA LYS A 15 -9.22 -4.11 4.49
C LYS A 15 -8.27 -4.29 3.32
N SER A 16 -8.06 -5.53 2.85
CA SER A 16 -7.29 -5.79 1.62
C SER A 16 -7.94 -5.16 0.38
N GLN A 17 -9.26 -5.30 0.22
CA GLN A 17 -9.99 -4.68 -0.89
C GLN A 17 -9.94 -3.15 -0.84
N VAL A 18 -10.08 -2.57 0.35
CA VAL A 18 -9.94 -1.13 0.55
C VAL A 18 -8.52 -0.69 0.19
N LEU A 19 -7.48 -1.38 0.66
CA LEU A 19 -6.09 -1.07 0.32
C LEU A 19 -5.85 -1.05 -1.19
N ASP A 20 -6.37 -2.04 -1.92
CA ASP A 20 -6.24 -2.11 -3.37
C ASP A 20 -6.97 -0.97 -4.07
N LYS A 21 -8.14 -0.57 -3.56
CA LYS A 21 -8.88 0.60 -4.05
C LYS A 21 -8.08 1.88 -3.82
N GLU A 22 -7.58 2.11 -2.61
CA GLU A 22 -6.85 3.33 -2.26
C GLU A 22 -5.53 3.45 -3.05
N LYS A 23 -4.86 2.33 -3.36
CA LYS A 23 -3.69 2.30 -4.26
C LYS A 23 -4.04 2.72 -5.68
N LYS A 24 -5.20 2.28 -6.21
CA LYS A 24 -5.66 2.71 -7.54
C LYS A 24 -5.96 4.20 -7.60
N VAL A 25 -6.56 4.74 -6.54
CA VAL A 25 -6.79 6.19 -6.40
C VAL A 25 -5.45 6.92 -6.39
N LEU A 26 -4.50 6.49 -5.56
CA LEU A 26 -3.15 7.08 -5.50
C LEU A 26 -2.47 7.07 -6.87
N GLY A 27 -2.49 5.94 -7.58
CA GLY A 27 -1.91 5.84 -8.92
C GLY A 27 -2.61 6.70 -9.97
N THR A 28 -3.85 7.11 -9.75
CA THR A 28 -4.55 8.06 -10.62
C THR A 28 -4.12 9.49 -10.34
N LEU A 29 -4.00 9.86 -9.05
CA LEU A 29 -3.50 11.17 -8.64
C LEU A 29 -2.06 11.40 -9.07
N GLN A 30 -1.20 10.37 -8.95
CA GLN A 30 0.19 10.44 -9.41
C GLN A 30 0.28 10.69 -10.91
N ARG A 31 -0.51 9.98 -11.73
CA ARG A 31 -0.56 10.23 -13.18
C ARG A 31 -0.96 11.66 -13.51
N LYS A 32 -2.00 12.19 -12.85
CA LYS A 32 -2.43 13.58 -13.05
C LYS A 32 -1.31 14.58 -12.68
N ARG A 33 -0.62 14.37 -11.56
CA ARG A 33 0.53 15.20 -11.16
C ARG A 33 1.64 15.13 -12.22
N ASP A 34 1.95 13.93 -12.71
CA ASP A 34 3.01 13.72 -13.70
C ASP A 34 2.68 14.39 -15.05
N GLU A 35 1.41 14.35 -15.47
CA GLU A 35 0.92 15.08 -16.65
C GLU A 35 1.08 16.62 -16.50
N ILE A 36 0.82 17.15 -15.30
CA ILE A 36 1.04 18.58 -15.02
C ILE A 36 2.53 18.93 -15.06
N LEU A 37 3.38 18.05 -14.51
CA LEU A 37 4.83 18.24 -14.53
C LEU A 37 5.38 18.24 -15.96
N GLU A 38 4.95 17.29 -16.80
CA GLU A 38 5.32 17.26 -18.23
C GLU A 38 4.88 18.54 -18.97
N LYS A 39 3.70 19.07 -18.63
CA LYS A 39 3.21 20.35 -19.17
C LYS A 39 4.10 21.52 -18.76
N VAL A 40 4.54 21.57 -17.50
CA VAL A 40 5.49 22.60 -17.01
C VAL A 40 6.79 22.52 -17.81
N GLU A 41 7.40 21.34 -17.91
CA GLU A 41 8.65 21.14 -18.65
C GLU A 41 8.52 21.55 -20.13
N THR A 42 7.40 21.20 -20.76
CA THR A 42 7.11 21.58 -22.15
C THR A 42 7.01 23.09 -22.32
N LEU A 43 6.33 23.78 -21.41
CA LEU A 43 6.19 25.24 -21.45
C LEU A 43 7.50 25.95 -21.16
N GLU A 44 8.32 25.44 -20.25
CA GLU A 44 9.65 25.97 -19.96
C GLU A 44 10.56 25.86 -21.17
N LYS A 45 10.60 24.68 -21.80
CA LYS A 45 11.35 24.49 -23.05
C LYS A 45 10.87 25.43 -24.15
N TYR A 46 9.56 25.55 -24.34
CA TYR A 46 8.99 26.48 -25.32
C TYR A 46 9.41 27.94 -25.05
N ARG A 47 9.35 28.37 -23.79
CA ARG A 47 9.77 29.72 -23.39
C ARG A 47 11.25 29.95 -23.70
N ASP A 48 12.10 28.99 -23.34
CA ASP A 48 13.55 29.11 -23.51
C ASP A 48 13.94 29.11 -25.00
N ASP A 49 13.26 28.30 -25.82
CA ASP A 49 13.39 28.33 -27.29
C ASP A 49 13.02 29.72 -27.85
N LYS A 50 11.94 30.34 -27.36
CA LYS A 50 11.54 31.70 -27.78
C LYS A 50 12.49 32.79 -27.32
N ILE A 51 13.10 32.65 -26.14
CA ILE A 51 14.16 33.56 -25.68
C ILE A 51 15.40 33.46 -26.59
N ALA A 52 15.78 32.24 -26.98
CA ALA A 52 16.90 32.02 -27.90
C ALA A 52 16.63 32.59 -29.30
N GLU A 53 15.43 32.34 -29.85
CA GLU A 53 14.98 32.91 -31.13
C GLU A 53 15.00 34.45 -31.11
N LEU A 54 14.48 35.05 -30.03
CA LEU A 54 14.49 36.51 -29.83
C LEU A 54 15.92 37.06 -29.83
N SER A 55 16.83 36.43 -29.07
CA SER A 55 18.23 36.85 -28.97
C SER A 55 18.93 36.79 -30.33
N PHE A 56 18.70 35.74 -31.10
CA PHE A 56 19.24 35.60 -32.45
C PHE A 56 18.69 36.67 -33.42
N LYS A 57 17.39 36.94 -33.34
CA LYS A 57 16.73 37.98 -34.15
C LYS A 57 17.25 39.38 -33.82
N GLN A 58 17.46 39.69 -32.54
CA GLN A 58 18.04 40.96 -32.10
C GLN A 58 19.43 41.20 -32.72
N GLN A 59 20.27 40.17 -32.78
CA GLN A 59 21.61 40.26 -33.40
C GLN A 59 21.56 40.53 -34.91
N LYS A 60 20.50 40.09 -35.60
CA LYS A 60 20.33 40.25 -37.05
C LYS A 60 19.61 41.54 -37.46
N GLY A 61 19.18 42.35 -36.50
CA GLY A 61 18.29 43.49 -36.73
C GLY A 61 16.83 43.04 -36.76
N ALA A 62 16.19 43.06 -35.60
CA ALA A 62 14.76 42.77 -35.45
C ALA A 62 13.93 44.04 -35.57
N THR A 63 12.74 43.93 -36.16
CA THR A 63 11.75 45.00 -36.15
C THR A 63 11.08 45.11 -34.78
N MET A 64 10.56 46.30 -34.44
CA MET A 64 9.81 46.48 -33.19
C MET A 64 8.61 45.54 -33.07
N SER A 65 7.93 45.25 -34.19
CA SER A 65 6.79 44.33 -34.20
C SER A 65 7.19 42.89 -33.87
N GLU A 66 8.33 42.40 -34.38
CA GLU A 66 8.86 41.08 -34.03
C GLU A 66 9.22 41.02 -32.53
N LEU A 67 9.89 42.05 -32.00
CA LEU A 67 10.25 42.11 -30.58
C LEU A 67 9.02 42.05 -29.67
N LEU A 68 7.97 42.82 -29.99
CA LEU A 68 6.72 42.81 -29.24
C LEU A 68 6.03 41.44 -29.30
N SER A 69 6.04 40.79 -30.46
CA SER A 69 5.47 39.45 -30.63
C SER A 69 6.20 38.41 -29.76
N PHE A 70 7.53 38.41 -29.76
CA PHE A 70 8.30 37.48 -28.92
C PHE A 70 8.08 37.73 -27.43
N ASN A 71 8.11 39.00 -26.99
CA ASN A 71 7.83 39.35 -25.60
C ASN A 71 6.44 38.86 -25.17
N TYR A 72 5.43 39.02 -26.02
CA TYR A 72 4.09 38.51 -25.74
C TYR A 72 4.08 36.98 -25.56
N LEU A 73 4.74 36.23 -26.45
CA LEU A 73 4.80 34.77 -26.36
C LEU A 73 5.54 34.29 -25.11
N ILE A 74 6.65 34.94 -24.76
CA ILE A 74 7.46 34.62 -23.58
C ILE A 74 6.68 34.91 -22.30
N GLU A 75 6.06 36.08 -22.19
CA GLU A 75 5.25 36.42 -21.01
C GLU A 75 4.00 35.54 -20.90
N ASN A 76 3.37 35.19 -22.02
CA ASN A 76 2.26 34.26 -22.01
C ASN A 76 2.69 32.87 -21.50
N ALA A 77 3.82 32.33 -21.98
CA ALA A 77 4.37 31.07 -21.49
C ALA A 77 4.69 31.13 -20.00
N ARG A 78 5.29 32.24 -19.53
CA ARG A 78 5.59 32.46 -18.11
C ARG A 78 4.32 32.43 -17.24
N LEU A 79 3.25 33.08 -17.66
CA LEU A 79 1.97 33.06 -16.93
C LEU A 79 1.36 31.65 -16.89
N GLN A 80 1.44 30.91 -17.99
CA GLN A 80 0.98 29.52 -18.04
C GLN A 80 1.81 28.60 -17.14
N ILE A 81 3.13 28.76 -17.10
CA ILE A 81 4.02 28.03 -16.18
C ILE A 81 3.62 28.32 -14.73
N GLN A 82 3.42 29.59 -14.37
CA GLN A 82 3.02 29.96 -13.01
C GLN A 82 1.68 29.33 -12.61
N ALA A 83 0.70 29.32 -13.52
CA ALA A 83 -0.58 28.67 -13.28
C ALA A 83 -0.44 27.15 -13.14
N ALA A 84 0.37 26.51 -13.99
CA ALA A 84 0.62 25.07 -13.93
C ALA A 84 1.39 24.65 -12.66
N LEU A 85 2.33 25.46 -12.18
CA LEU A 85 3.03 25.21 -10.92
C LEU A 85 2.10 25.30 -9.70
N LEU A 86 1.14 26.22 -9.70
CA LEU A 86 0.10 26.29 -8.67
C LEU A 86 -0.82 25.06 -8.70
N GLU A 87 -1.12 24.56 -9.90
CA GLU A 87 -1.88 23.31 -10.07
C GLU A 87 -1.07 22.09 -9.59
N LEU A 88 0.23 22.06 -9.91
CA LEU A 88 1.15 21.01 -9.50
C LEU A 88 1.23 20.93 -7.97
N TYR A 89 1.40 22.06 -7.29
CA TYR A 89 1.43 22.11 -5.83
C TYR A 89 0.19 21.47 -5.19
N LYS A 90 -1.01 21.76 -5.72
CA LYS A 90 -2.26 21.15 -5.25
C LYS A 90 -2.30 19.65 -5.55
N ALA A 91 -1.85 19.24 -6.73
CA ALA A 91 -1.79 17.83 -7.10
C ALA A 91 -0.80 17.04 -6.22
N GLU A 92 0.32 17.65 -5.83
CA GLU A 92 1.28 17.07 -4.88
C GLU A 92 0.67 16.90 -3.48
N GLU A 93 -0.07 17.90 -3.00
CA GLU A 93 -0.79 17.82 -1.73
C GLU A 93 -1.84 16.69 -1.75
N GLU A 94 -2.63 16.57 -2.83
CA GLU A 94 -3.59 15.48 -3.03
C GLU A 94 -2.91 14.11 -3.02
N VAL A 95 -1.78 13.96 -3.73
CA VAL A 95 -1.00 12.72 -3.76
C VAL A 95 -0.50 12.35 -2.37
N GLU A 96 0.01 13.30 -1.60
CA GLU A 96 0.57 13.03 -0.28
C GLU A 96 -0.53 12.70 0.74
N ALA A 97 -1.65 13.41 0.70
CA ALA A 97 -2.83 13.08 1.49
C ALA A 97 -3.29 11.63 1.22
N GLN A 98 -3.40 11.25 -0.05
CA GLN A 98 -3.80 9.89 -0.43
C GLN A 98 -2.74 8.84 -0.06
N ARG A 99 -1.45 9.18 -0.12
CA ARG A 99 -0.37 8.30 0.35
C ARG A 99 -0.55 7.96 1.82
N GLN A 100 -0.87 8.96 2.65
CA GLN A 100 -1.07 8.76 4.09
C GLN A 100 -2.28 7.85 4.37
N VAL A 101 -3.34 7.94 3.56
CA VAL A 101 -4.48 7.02 3.62
C VAL A 101 -4.04 5.58 3.31
N VAL A 102 -3.29 5.38 2.21
CA VAL A 102 -2.78 4.05 1.83
C VAL A 102 -1.90 3.44 2.93
N ILE A 103 -1.01 4.24 3.53
CA ILE A 103 -0.14 3.79 4.63
C ILE A 103 -0.97 3.35 5.83
N THR A 104 -1.97 4.15 6.22
CA THR A 104 -2.84 3.84 7.37
C THR A 104 -3.58 2.53 7.15
N VAL A 105 -4.22 2.36 5.99
CA VAL A 105 -4.96 1.11 5.66
C VAL A 105 -4.01 -0.09 5.59
N TYR A 106 -2.80 0.09 5.07
CA TYR A 106 -1.77 -0.95 5.03
C TYR A 106 -1.34 -1.40 6.44
N GLN A 107 -1.13 -0.45 7.35
CA GLN A 107 -0.78 -0.75 8.74
C GLN A 107 -1.90 -1.51 9.45
N GLU A 108 -3.16 -1.10 9.28
CA GLU A 108 -4.32 -1.81 9.84
C GLU A 108 -4.41 -3.25 9.31
N LYS A 109 -4.25 -3.43 8.00
CA LYS A 109 -4.27 -4.76 7.36
C LYS A 109 -3.13 -5.64 7.90
N THR A 110 -1.93 -5.10 8.02
CA THR A 110 -0.76 -5.80 8.57
C THR A 110 -0.96 -6.16 10.05
N GLY A 111 -1.63 -5.30 10.82
CA GLY A 111 -2.03 -5.60 12.20
C GLY A 111 -2.97 -6.81 12.27
N MET A 112 -3.92 -6.91 11.34
CA MET A 112 -4.82 -8.07 11.24
C MET A 112 -4.10 -9.35 10.82
N ASP A 113 -3.14 -9.27 9.89
CA ASP A 113 -2.32 -10.42 9.50
C ASP A 113 -1.58 -11.00 10.71
N LYS A 114 -0.92 -10.13 11.49
CA LYS A 114 -0.19 -10.54 12.70
C LYS A 114 -1.10 -11.13 13.77
N LEU A 115 -2.33 -10.60 13.90
CA LEU A 115 -3.29 -11.13 14.85
C LEU A 115 -3.74 -12.55 14.46
N GLU A 116 -3.94 -12.79 13.18
CA GLU A 116 -4.27 -14.12 12.66
C GLU A 116 -3.12 -15.11 12.88
N GLU A 117 -1.88 -14.70 12.56
CA GLU A 117 -0.68 -15.52 12.79
C GLU A 117 -0.59 -15.98 14.25
N LYS A 118 -0.77 -15.06 15.21
CA LYS A 118 -0.79 -15.40 16.65
C LYS A 118 -1.89 -16.40 17.02
N GLN A 119 -3.12 -16.19 16.52
CA GLN A 119 -4.23 -17.09 16.82
C GLN A 119 -4.02 -18.49 16.22
N VAL A 120 -3.40 -18.58 15.04
CA VAL A 120 -3.01 -19.87 14.43
C VAL A 120 -1.99 -20.57 15.29
N GLU A 121 -0.97 -19.87 15.79
CA GLU A 121 0.03 -20.43 16.69
C GLU A 121 -0.58 -20.93 18.01
N GLU A 122 -1.45 -20.14 18.63
CA GLU A 122 -2.18 -20.53 19.85
C GLU A 122 -3.05 -21.78 19.62
N TYR A 123 -3.77 -21.84 18.50
CA TYR A 123 -4.57 -23.01 18.14
C TYR A 123 -3.70 -24.26 17.99
N ARG A 124 -2.57 -24.16 17.29
CA ARG A 124 -1.63 -25.29 17.13
C ARG A 124 -1.06 -25.77 18.46
N LEU A 125 -0.77 -24.84 19.38
CA LEU A 125 -0.30 -25.19 20.72
C LEU A 125 -1.38 -25.93 21.54
N LEU A 126 -2.64 -25.50 21.44
CA LEU A 126 -3.78 -26.16 22.10
C LEU A 126 -4.03 -27.55 21.50
N GLU A 127 -3.94 -27.69 20.18
CA GLU A 127 -4.06 -28.97 19.48
C GLU A 127 -2.97 -29.96 19.94
N ALA A 128 -1.71 -29.51 20.00
CA ALA A 128 -0.60 -30.32 20.48
C ALA A 128 -0.80 -30.79 21.94
N LYS A 129 -1.27 -29.90 22.82
CA LYS A 129 -1.58 -30.23 24.22
C LYS A 129 -2.74 -31.22 24.36
N SER A 130 -3.79 -31.07 23.56
CA SER A 130 -4.90 -32.03 23.57
C SER A 130 -4.45 -33.40 23.09
N ALA A 131 -3.66 -33.45 22.02
CA ALA A 131 -3.10 -34.70 21.52
C ALA A 131 -2.21 -35.39 22.58
N GLU A 132 -1.38 -34.63 23.30
CA GLU A 132 -0.58 -35.15 24.42
C GLU A 132 -1.47 -35.72 25.55
N ASN A 133 -2.51 -34.98 25.95
CA ASN A 133 -3.46 -35.42 26.98
C ASN A 133 -4.22 -36.69 26.57
N GLU A 134 -4.67 -36.77 25.31
CA GLU A 134 -5.33 -37.96 24.76
C GLU A 134 -4.40 -39.17 24.79
N ILE A 135 -3.15 -39.00 24.37
CA ILE A 135 -2.11 -40.04 24.44
C ILE A 135 -1.90 -40.48 25.89
N MET A 136 -1.73 -39.55 26.83
CA MET A 136 -1.57 -39.86 28.25
C MET A 136 -2.77 -40.61 28.83
N GLN A 137 -3.99 -40.23 28.44
CA GLN A 137 -5.21 -40.90 28.88
C GLN A 137 -5.26 -42.34 28.35
N VAL A 138 -4.94 -42.55 27.07
CA VAL A 138 -4.89 -43.90 26.47
C VAL A 138 -3.82 -44.76 27.16
N ILE A 139 -2.63 -44.21 27.43
CA ILE A 139 -1.56 -44.92 28.15
C ILE A 139 -2.01 -45.27 29.57
N SER A 140 -2.61 -44.33 30.29
CA SER A 140 -3.10 -44.54 31.66
C SER A 140 -4.19 -45.61 31.72
N ASN A 141 -5.14 -45.59 30.78
CA ASN A 141 -6.18 -46.61 30.67
C ASN A 141 -5.58 -48.00 30.38
N ARG A 142 -4.62 -48.10 29.45
CA ARG A 142 -3.91 -49.37 29.18
C ARG A 142 -3.15 -49.89 30.39
N MET A 143 -2.48 -49.01 31.15
CA MET A 143 -1.76 -49.42 32.36
C MET A 143 -2.72 -49.89 33.46
N ALA A 144 -3.85 -49.21 33.64
CA ALA A 144 -4.90 -49.60 34.58
C ALA A 144 -5.51 -50.97 34.21
N ASP A 145 -5.79 -51.22 32.93
CA ASP A 145 -6.31 -52.50 32.45
C ASP A 145 -5.29 -53.63 32.65
N LYS A 146 -4.01 -53.38 32.41
CA LYS A 146 -2.94 -54.35 32.63
C LYS A 146 -2.77 -54.70 34.12
N SER A 147 -2.90 -53.72 35.01
CA SER A 147 -2.89 -53.92 36.47
C SER A 147 -4.10 -54.70 36.98
N ARG A 148 -5.28 -54.48 36.39
CA ARG A 148 -6.48 -55.29 36.70
C ARG A 148 -6.31 -56.75 36.28
N ASN A 149 -5.73 -56.99 35.11
CA ASN A 149 -5.49 -58.35 34.60
C ASN A 149 -4.39 -59.11 35.36
N SER A 150 -3.40 -58.42 35.95
CA SER A 150 -2.40 -59.06 36.81
C SER A 150 -2.95 -59.45 38.19
N ASN A 151 -3.84 -58.63 38.76
CA ASN A 151 -4.47 -58.92 40.07
C ASN A 151 -5.50 -60.05 40.01
N SER A 152 -6.10 -60.35 38.85
CA SER A 152 -6.97 -61.53 38.69
C SER A 152 -6.20 -62.85 38.62
N ILE A 153 -4.90 -62.83 38.30
CA ILE A 153 -4.06 -64.04 38.20
C ILE A 153 -3.43 -64.39 39.57
N SER A 154 -3.22 -63.40 40.46
CA SER A 154 -2.66 -63.64 41.80
C SER A 154 -3.70 -64.05 42.87
N GLY A 155 -4.99 -64.17 42.52
CA GLY A 155 -6.09 -64.51 43.43
C GLY A 155 -6.58 -65.96 43.37
N ILE A 156 -5.93 -66.84 42.61
CA ILE A 156 -6.31 -68.27 42.43
C ILE A 156 -5.20 -69.22 42.94
N ALA A 157 -4.41 -68.81 43.94
CA ALA A 157 -3.47 -69.70 44.62
C ALA A 157 -3.94 -70.01 46.04
#